data_AF-A0A9D2LCH3-F1
#
_entry.id   AF-A0A9D2LCH3-F1
#
_cell.length_a   1.000
_cell.length_b   1.000
_cell.length_c   1.000
_cell.angle_alpha   90.00
_cell.angle_beta   90.00
_cell.angle_gamma   90.00
#
_symmetry.space_group_name_H-M   'P 1'
#
loop_
_entity.id
_entity.type
_entity.pdbx_description
1 polymer ?
#
loop_
_entity_poly.entity_id
_entity_poly.type
_entity_poly.pdbx_seq_one_letter_code
_entity_poly.pdbx_strand_id
1 'polypeptide(L)'
;EIGRVPVDSIYSPVLKVTYKVEATRVEQRTDFDKLIVDVETKPAISPRDAIASAGKTLVELFGLARELNEEAEGIEIGPSPTDQAMAADLALPINDLNLTVRSYNCLMREGVHTVGELTARSEADLLDIRNFGQKSIDEVKAKLADLGLSLKDSPGAFDPAALDSYSDDFGDQY
;
A
#
# COMPACT_ATOMS: atom_id res chain seq x y z
N GLU A 1 11.06 7.42 -51.04
CA GLU A 1 10.41 8.05 -49.88
C GLU A 1 10.44 9.57 -50.06
N ILE A 2 9.34 10.17 -50.52
CA ILE A 2 9.17 11.62 -50.63
C ILE A 2 7.73 11.88 -50.20
N GLY A 3 7.50 12.79 -49.24
CA GLY A 3 6.17 13.13 -48.74
C GLY A 3 5.91 12.93 -47.23
N ARG A 4 6.93 12.63 -46.41
CA ARG A 4 6.79 12.71 -44.95
C ARG A 4 7.36 14.02 -44.44
N VAL A 5 6.56 14.73 -43.64
CA VAL A 5 7.01 15.86 -42.83
C VAL A 5 7.01 15.37 -41.38
N PRO A 6 8.18 15.10 -40.78
CA PRO A 6 8.24 14.80 -39.35
C PRO A 6 7.83 16.05 -38.57
N VAL A 7 6.92 15.87 -37.61
CA VAL A 7 6.50 16.91 -36.68
C VAL A 7 7.01 16.52 -35.30
N ASP A 8 7.45 17.51 -34.54
CA ASP A 8 7.90 17.31 -33.16
C ASP A 8 6.73 16.84 -32.29
N SER A 9 7.02 15.93 -31.38
CA SER A 9 6.01 15.28 -30.53
C SER A 9 6.25 15.66 -29.08
N ILE A 10 5.24 16.27 -28.46
CA ILE A 10 5.27 16.60 -27.04
C ILE A 10 4.73 15.41 -26.26
N TYR A 11 5.65 14.56 -25.80
CA TYR A 11 5.36 13.38 -24.99
C TYR A 11 5.11 13.69 -23.50
N SER A 12 5.16 14.96 -23.08
CA SER A 12 4.81 15.31 -21.71
C SER A 12 3.30 15.18 -21.50
N PRO A 13 2.85 14.35 -20.53
CA PRO A 13 1.46 14.26 -20.18
C PRO A 13 1.05 15.34 -19.16
N VAL A 14 2.01 16.05 -18.54
CA VAL A 14 1.76 17.14 -17.58
C VAL A 14 1.79 18.49 -18.32
N LEU A 15 0.76 19.32 -18.10
CA LEU A 15 0.59 20.64 -18.72
C LEU A 15 1.10 21.75 -17.81
N LYS A 16 0.76 21.69 -16.52
CA LYS A 16 1.10 22.74 -15.56
C LYS A 16 1.22 22.18 -14.15
N VAL A 17 2.16 22.72 -13.38
CA VAL A 17 2.34 22.44 -11.95
C VAL A 17 2.50 23.76 -11.22
N THR A 18 1.75 23.94 -10.13
CA THR A 18 1.89 25.07 -9.21
C THR A 18 1.98 24.53 -7.80
N TYR A 19 2.77 25.14 -6.93
CA TYR A 19 2.84 24.75 -5.52
C TYR A 19 2.74 25.97 -4.61
N LYS A 20 2.23 25.74 -3.40
CA LYS A 20 2.14 26.74 -2.34
C LYS A 20 2.50 26.07 -1.01
N VAL A 21 3.30 26.76 -0.20
CA VAL A 21 3.65 26.32 1.16
C VAL A 21 2.96 27.25 2.15
N GLU A 22 2.29 26.66 3.13
CA GLU A 22 1.56 27.36 4.19
C GLU A 22 1.96 26.81 5.55
N ALA A 23 2.26 27.68 6.52
CA ALA A 23 2.53 27.24 7.88
C ALA A 23 1.29 26.56 8.47
N THR A 24 1.46 25.36 9.04
CA THR A 24 0.36 24.58 9.63
C THR A 24 0.71 24.16 11.05
N ARG A 25 -0.25 24.31 11.95
CA ARG A 25 -0.15 23.81 13.32
C ARG A 25 -0.73 22.41 13.38
N VAL A 26 0.05 21.44 13.83
CA VAL A 26 -0.40 20.08 14.10
C VAL A 26 -0.35 19.88 15.61
N GLU A 27 -1.54 19.85 16.23
CA GLU A 27 -1.72 19.69 17.68
C GLU A 27 -0.96 20.73 18.53
N GLN A 28 0.01 20.29 19.33
CA GLN A 28 0.84 21.12 20.21
C GLN A 28 2.08 21.71 19.49
N ARG A 29 2.39 21.25 18.28
CA ARG A 29 3.59 21.63 17.52
C ARG A 29 3.26 22.61 16.40
N THR A 30 4.06 23.68 16.30
CA THR A 30 3.85 24.80 15.36
C THR A 30 4.88 24.87 14.25
N ASP A 31 5.73 23.86 14.11
CA ASP A 31 6.89 23.82 13.21
C ASP A 31 6.64 23.03 11.91
N PHE A 32 5.38 22.79 11.54
CA PHE A 32 5.04 22.06 10.32
C PHE A 32 4.67 23.00 9.16
N ASP A 33 5.09 22.61 7.97
CA ASP A 33 4.69 23.23 6.72
C ASP A 33 3.70 22.33 5.97
N LYS A 34 2.62 22.93 5.46
CA LYS A 34 1.67 22.28 4.56
C LYS A 34 2.00 22.66 3.13
N LEU A 35 2.32 21.65 2.33
CA LEU A 35 2.53 21.78 0.90
C LEU A 35 1.23 21.49 0.14
N ILE A 36 0.79 22.43 -0.69
CA ILE A 36 -0.33 22.28 -1.62
C ILE A 36 0.26 22.27 -3.03
N VAL A 37 0.03 21.18 -3.76
CA VAL A 37 0.48 21.03 -5.15
C VAL A 37 -0.73 20.92 -6.06
N ASP A 38 -0.82 21.80 -7.05
CA ASP A 38 -1.85 21.82 -8.08
C ASP A 38 -1.22 21.36 -9.40
N VAL A 39 -1.78 20.30 -9.99
CA VAL A 39 -1.23 19.61 -11.16
C VAL A 39 -2.31 19.43 -12.20
N GLU A 40 -2.02 19.93 -13.40
CA GLU A 40 -2.88 19.81 -14.58
C GLU A 40 -2.24 18.83 -15.57
N THR A 41 -2.96 17.76 -15.91
CA THR A 41 -2.50 16.72 -16.82
C THR A 41 -3.43 16.56 -18.03
N LYS A 42 -2.88 16.02 -19.12
CA LYS A 42 -3.64 15.52 -20.26
C LYS A 42 -4.40 14.23 -19.86
N PRO A 43 -5.44 13.83 -20.59
CA PRO A 43 -6.19 12.59 -20.32
C PRO A 43 -5.38 11.28 -20.34
N ALA A 44 -4.11 11.34 -20.77
CA ALA A 44 -3.22 10.18 -20.80
C ALA A 44 -2.76 9.71 -19.40
N ILE A 45 -2.81 10.56 -18.37
CA ILE A 45 -2.43 10.19 -17.00
C ILE A 45 -3.24 10.99 -15.97
N SER A 46 -3.58 10.37 -14.84
CA SER A 46 -4.19 11.10 -13.72
C SER A 46 -3.13 11.97 -13.01
N PRO A 47 -3.49 13.13 -12.43
CA PRO A 47 -2.56 13.95 -11.67
C PRO A 47 -1.90 13.20 -10.49
N ARG A 48 -2.66 12.30 -9.84
CA ARG A 48 -2.16 11.46 -8.75
C ARG A 48 -1.05 10.53 -9.24
N ASP A 49 -1.27 9.85 -10.35
CA ASP A 49 -0.31 8.90 -10.91
C ASP A 49 0.92 9.61 -11.46
N ALA A 50 0.75 10.83 -12.00
CA ALA A 50 1.88 11.66 -12.43
C ALA A 50 2.80 12.02 -11.26
N ILE A 51 2.24 12.46 -10.12
CA ILE A 51 3.03 12.73 -8.90
C ILE A 51 3.68 11.44 -8.38
N ALA A 52 2.94 10.33 -8.35
CA ALA A 52 3.48 9.04 -7.88
C ALA A 52 4.66 8.58 -8.76
N SER A 53 4.54 8.71 -10.08
CA SER A 53 5.61 8.38 -11.02
C SER A 53 6.84 9.27 -10.79
N ALA A 54 6.66 10.57 -10.57
CA ALA A 54 7.77 11.48 -10.28
C ALA A 54 8.45 11.13 -8.95
N GLY A 55 7.67 10.77 -7.92
CA GLY A 55 8.18 10.34 -6.63
C GLY A 55 9.04 9.08 -6.74
N LYS A 56 8.59 8.08 -7.51
CA LYS A 56 9.38 6.86 -7.78
C LYS A 56 10.74 7.18 -8.40
N THR A 57 10.76 7.99 -9.47
CA THR A 57 12.01 8.39 -10.13
C THR A 57 12.93 9.15 -9.19
N LEU A 58 12.39 10.02 -8.34
CA LEU A 58 13.18 10.78 -7.37
C LEU A 58 13.81 9.90 -6.29
N VAL A 59 13.09 8.89 -5.80
CA VAL A 59 13.62 7.89 -4.85
C VAL A 59 14.76 7.08 -5.49
N GLU A 60 14.58 6.62 -6.73
CA GLU A 60 15.61 5.90 -7.48
C GLU A 60 16.88 6.75 -7.67
N LEU A 61 16.72 8.03 -8.03
CA LEU A 61 17.83 8.97 -8.18
C LEU A 61 18.57 9.23 -6.87
N PHE A 62 17.85 9.38 -5.75
CA PHE A 62 18.48 9.50 -4.43
C PHE A 62 19.13 8.21 -3.94
N GLY A 63 18.64 7.05 -4.38
CA GLY A 63 19.32 5.76 -4.18
C GLY A 63 20.75 5.79 -4.73
N LEU A 64 20.93 6.29 -5.95
CA LEU A 64 22.27 6.46 -6.55
C LEU A 64 23.15 7.42 -5.74
N ALA A 65 22.58 8.45 -5.14
CA ALA A 65 23.32 9.39 -4.30
C ALA A 65 23.74 8.76 -2.96
N ARG A 66 22.90 7.90 -2.37
CA ARG A 66 23.21 7.14 -1.15
C ARG A 66 24.40 6.19 -1.37
N GLU A 67 24.45 5.53 -2.53
CA GLU A 67 25.54 4.59 -2.87
C GLU A 67 26.92 5.25 -2.92
N LEU A 68 27.01 6.57 -3.06
CA LEU A 68 28.29 7.29 -3.02
C LEU A 68 28.97 7.21 -1.66
N ASN A 69 28.19 7.17 -0.57
CA ASN A 69 28.70 7.02 0.80
C ASN A 69 27.59 6.60 1.77
N GLU A 70 27.58 5.34 2.17
CA GLU A 70 26.59 4.79 3.11
C GLU A 70 26.78 5.25 4.56
N GLU A 71 27.98 5.73 4.91
CA GLU A 71 28.32 6.21 6.27
C GLU A 71 28.03 7.71 6.44
N ALA A 72 27.52 8.38 5.40
CA ALA A 72 27.20 9.80 5.47
C ALA A 72 26.07 10.07 6.48
N GLU A 73 26.31 11.01 7.41
CA GLU A 73 25.30 11.44 8.37
C GLU A 73 24.08 12.05 7.65
N GLY A 74 22.94 11.39 7.80
CA GLY A 74 21.64 11.83 7.28
C GLY A 74 20.68 12.22 8.40
N ILE A 75 19.71 13.06 8.07
CA ILE A 75 18.55 13.28 8.96
C ILE A 75 17.65 12.03 8.84
N GLU A 76 17.47 11.30 9.94
CA GLU A 76 16.46 10.25 9.98
C GLU A 76 15.07 10.88 9.98
N ILE A 77 14.42 10.88 8.81
CA ILE A 77 13.00 11.18 8.71
C ILE A 77 12.29 9.94 9.24
N GLY A 78 11.66 10.07 10.41
CA GLY A 78 10.87 9.00 11.01
C GLY A 78 9.78 8.50 10.04
N PRO A 79 9.31 7.25 10.20
CA PRO A 79 8.29 6.66 9.34
C PRO A 79 7.07 7.57 9.23
N SER A 80 6.39 7.58 8.06
CA SER A 80 5.20 8.42 7.88
C SER A 80 4.13 8.04 8.92
N PRO A 81 3.19 8.94 9.27
CA PRO A 81 2.13 8.62 10.22
C PRO A 81 1.34 7.35 9.83
N THR A 82 1.21 7.09 8.54
CA THR A 82 0.57 5.89 7.99
C THR A 82 1.42 4.64 8.24
N ASP A 83 2.74 4.73 8.04
CA ASP A 83 3.66 3.62 8.29
C ASP A 83 3.75 3.32 9.80
N GLN A 84 3.63 4.34 10.65
CA GLN A 84 3.55 4.19 12.10
C GLN A 84 2.25 3.49 12.53
N ALA A 85 1.11 3.85 11.92
CA ALA A 85 -0.16 3.18 12.19
C ALA A 85 -0.12 1.70 11.76
N MET A 86 0.36 1.41 10.55
CA MET A 86 0.53 0.02 10.09
C MET A 86 1.52 -0.76 10.96
N ALA A 87 2.64 -0.16 11.35
CA ALA A 87 3.60 -0.79 12.26
C ALA A 87 2.99 -1.06 13.65
N ALA A 88 2.15 -0.15 14.15
CA ALA A 88 1.43 -0.34 15.40
C ALA A 88 0.39 -1.47 15.31
N ASP A 89 -0.37 -1.53 14.22
CA ASP A 89 -1.38 -2.57 14.00
C ASP A 89 -0.73 -3.97 13.86
N LEU A 90 0.42 -4.06 13.19
CA LEU A 90 1.19 -5.31 13.07
C LEU A 90 1.85 -5.73 14.40
N ALA A 91 2.24 -4.77 15.24
CA ALA A 91 2.84 -5.03 16.56
C ALA A 91 1.79 -5.35 17.65
N LEU A 92 0.50 -5.19 17.36
CA LEU A 92 -0.58 -5.47 18.31
C LEU A 92 -0.53 -6.94 18.76
N PRO A 93 -0.55 -7.22 20.08
CA PRO A 93 -0.59 -8.59 20.57
C PRO A 93 -1.96 -9.22 20.29
N ILE A 94 -1.98 -10.54 20.08
CA ILE A 94 -3.23 -11.28 19.78
C ILE A 94 -4.24 -11.23 20.94
N ASN A 95 -3.78 -10.93 22.16
CA ASN A 95 -4.66 -10.73 23.30
C ASN A 95 -5.62 -9.53 23.10
N ASP A 96 -5.18 -8.50 22.38
CA ASP A 96 -5.95 -7.27 22.20
C ASP A 96 -6.95 -7.37 21.03
N LEU A 97 -6.84 -8.41 20.19
CA LEU A 97 -7.82 -8.74 19.13
C LEU A 97 -9.17 -9.23 19.68
N ASN A 98 -9.30 -9.44 21.00
CA ASN A 98 -10.52 -9.90 21.66
C ASN A 98 -11.12 -11.17 21.04
N LEU A 99 -10.26 -12.12 20.67
CA LEU A 99 -10.67 -13.42 20.13
C LEU A 99 -11.28 -14.32 21.21
N THR A 100 -12.07 -15.30 20.78
CA THR A 100 -12.56 -16.36 21.67
C THR A 100 -11.39 -17.12 22.30
N VAL A 101 -11.62 -17.59 23.53
CA VAL A 101 -10.64 -18.38 24.31
C VAL A 101 -10.11 -19.58 23.52
N ARG A 102 -10.90 -20.16 22.61
CA ARG A 102 -10.45 -21.24 21.71
C ARG A 102 -9.44 -20.73 20.69
N SER A 103 -9.80 -19.71 19.91
CA SER A 103 -8.96 -19.15 18.84
C SER A 103 -7.65 -18.62 19.42
N TYR A 104 -7.71 -17.91 20.55
CA TYR A 104 -6.53 -17.42 21.28
C TYR A 104 -5.58 -18.54 21.71
N ASN A 105 -6.09 -19.58 22.39
CA ASN A 105 -5.24 -20.67 22.89
C ASN A 105 -4.63 -21.52 21.77
N CYS A 106 -5.33 -21.68 20.65
CA CYS A 106 -4.79 -22.36 19.48
C CYS A 106 -3.64 -21.55 18.85
N LEU A 107 -3.81 -20.24 18.67
CA LEU A 107 -2.78 -19.36 18.11
C LEU A 107 -1.53 -19.28 19.00
N MET A 108 -1.71 -19.15 20.32
CA MET A 108 -0.60 -19.10 21.27
C MET A 108 0.21 -20.40 21.32
N ARG A 109 -0.43 -21.55 21.11
CA ARG A 109 0.27 -22.85 21.08
C ARG A 109 1.09 -23.04 19.81
N GLU A 110 0.68 -22.43 18.70
CA GLU A 110 1.40 -22.43 17.43
C GLU A 110 2.46 -21.32 17.34
N GLY A 111 2.68 -20.60 18.44
CA GLY A 111 3.71 -19.56 18.54
C GLY A 111 3.36 -18.27 17.80
N VAL A 112 2.07 -18.01 17.56
CA VAL A 112 1.60 -16.73 17.02
C VAL A 112 1.24 -15.83 18.20
N HIS A 113 1.98 -14.73 18.35
CA HIS A 113 1.85 -13.79 19.47
C HIS A 113 1.38 -12.41 19.03
N THR A 114 1.64 -12.03 17.78
CA THR A 114 1.33 -10.71 17.22
C THR A 114 0.40 -10.80 15.99
N VAL A 115 -0.28 -9.71 15.67
CA VAL A 115 -1.08 -9.57 14.44
C VAL A 115 -0.20 -9.72 13.19
N GLY A 116 1.02 -9.20 13.21
CA GLY A 116 1.97 -9.35 12.10
C GLY A 116 2.29 -10.81 11.78
N GLU A 117 2.51 -11.64 12.81
CA GLU A 117 2.71 -13.08 12.63
C GLU A 117 1.45 -13.79 12.12
N LEU A 118 0.27 -13.34 12.55
CA LEU A 118 -1.02 -13.89 12.12
C LEU A 118 -1.31 -13.61 10.65
N THR A 119 -1.09 -12.37 10.20
CA THR A 119 -1.27 -11.97 8.78
C THR A 119 -0.29 -12.66 7.84
N ALA A 120 0.88 -13.08 8.34
CA ALA A 120 1.87 -13.85 7.56
C ALA A 120 1.45 -15.31 7.30
N ARG A 121 0.46 -15.83 8.02
CA ARG A 121 -0.10 -17.19 7.83
C ARG A 121 -1.25 -17.17 6.83
N SER A 122 -1.34 -18.24 6.05
CA SER A 122 -2.47 -18.44 5.15
C SER A 122 -3.65 -19.10 5.88
N GLU A 123 -4.84 -18.99 5.30
CA GLU A 123 -6.03 -19.69 5.81
C GLU A 123 -5.82 -21.21 5.88
N ALA A 124 -5.08 -21.78 4.91
CA ALA A 124 -4.74 -23.20 4.90
C ALA A 124 -3.85 -23.57 6.10
N ASP A 125 -2.85 -22.74 6.40
CA ASP A 125 -1.97 -22.95 7.56
C ASP A 125 -2.75 -22.91 8.88
N LEU A 126 -3.78 -22.06 8.96
CA LEU A 126 -4.65 -21.97 10.13
C LEU A 126 -5.58 -23.18 10.26
N LEU A 127 -6.07 -23.77 9.16
CA LEU A 127 -6.88 -24.99 9.16
C LEU A 127 -6.11 -26.22 9.65
N ASP A 128 -4.81 -26.26 9.41
CA ASP A 128 -3.94 -27.36 9.84
C ASP A 128 -3.69 -27.36 11.37
N ILE A 129 -3.99 -26.25 12.05
CA ILE A 129 -3.85 -26.14 13.50
C ILE A 129 -4.85 -27.06 14.19
N ARG A 130 -4.35 -27.89 15.10
CA ARG A 130 -5.17 -28.84 15.86
C ARG A 130 -6.29 -28.12 16.63
N ASN A 131 -7.54 -28.49 16.35
CA ASN A 131 -8.76 -27.91 16.92
C ASN A 131 -9.06 -26.46 16.50
N PHE A 132 -8.45 -25.99 15.41
CA PHE A 132 -8.82 -24.73 14.76
C PHE A 132 -9.88 -25.03 13.70
N GLY A 133 -11.10 -24.52 13.90
CA GLY A 133 -12.21 -24.79 13.00
C GLY A 133 -12.59 -23.57 12.16
N GLN A 134 -13.45 -23.77 11.15
CA GLN A 134 -13.93 -22.70 10.28
C GLN A 134 -14.45 -21.48 11.04
N LYS A 135 -15.18 -21.68 12.15
CA LYS A 135 -15.67 -20.59 13.00
C LYS A 135 -14.57 -19.73 13.62
N SER A 136 -13.41 -20.32 13.95
CA SER A 136 -12.26 -19.58 14.49
C SER A 136 -11.55 -18.78 13.39
N ILE A 137 -11.55 -19.29 12.16
CA ILE A 137 -11.00 -18.60 10.99
C ILE A 137 -11.88 -17.40 10.63
N ASP A 138 -13.20 -17.59 10.58
CA ASP A 138 -14.14 -16.51 10.27
C ASP A 138 -14.05 -15.38 11.31
N GLU A 139 -13.85 -15.74 12.58
CA GLU A 139 -13.61 -14.80 13.67
C GLU A 139 -12.30 -14.00 13.46
N VAL A 140 -11.20 -14.68 13.14
CA VAL A 140 -9.91 -14.03 12.85
C VAL A 140 -10.03 -13.10 11.64
N LYS A 141 -10.66 -13.54 10.56
CA LYS A 141 -10.88 -12.73 9.36
C LYS A 141 -11.71 -11.48 9.65
N ALA A 142 -12.77 -11.59 10.44
CA ALA A 142 -13.58 -10.44 10.83
C ALA A 142 -12.75 -9.42 11.64
N LYS A 143 -11.93 -9.88 12.59
CA LYS A 143 -11.09 -8.99 13.40
C LYS A 143 -9.93 -8.36 12.65
N LEU A 144 -9.35 -9.07 11.68
CA LEU A 144 -8.35 -8.49 10.78
C LEU A 144 -8.99 -7.45 9.84
N ALA A 145 -10.21 -7.71 9.34
CA ALA A 145 -10.93 -6.77 8.50
C ALA A 145 -11.29 -5.46 9.23
N ASP A 146 -11.60 -5.52 10.54
CA ASP A 146 -11.80 -4.32 11.38
C ASP A 146 -10.54 -3.42 11.42
N LEU A 147 -9.35 -4.01 11.29
CA LEU A 147 -8.05 -3.31 11.24
C LEU A 147 -7.60 -3.00 9.81
N GLY A 148 -8.42 -3.30 8.79
CA GLY A 148 -8.04 -3.16 7.38
C GLY A 148 -6.94 -4.12 6.92
N LEU A 149 -6.69 -5.19 7.68
CA LEU A 149 -5.70 -6.23 7.39
C LEU A 149 -6.38 -7.49 6.84
N SER A 150 -5.62 -8.29 6.10
CA SER A 150 -6.08 -9.59 5.60
C SER A 150 -5.03 -10.67 5.84
N LEU A 151 -5.47 -11.93 5.88
CA LEU A 151 -4.56 -13.07 5.87
C LEU A 151 -3.83 -13.14 4.53
N LYS A 152 -2.70 -13.83 4.52
CA LYS A 152 -1.99 -14.16 3.29
C LYS A 152 -2.86 -15.06 2.42
N ASP A 153 -3.11 -14.66 1.17
CA ASP A 153 -3.79 -15.51 0.21
C ASP A 153 -3.00 -16.83 0.06
N SER A 154 -3.67 -17.95 0.30
CA SER A 154 -3.15 -19.24 -0.11
C SER A 154 -2.95 -19.21 -1.63
N PRO A 155 -1.85 -19.73 -2.19
CA PRO A 155 -1.67 -19.85 -3.64
C PRO A 155 -2.61 -20.93 -4.20
N GLY A 156 -3.91 -20.63 -4.29
CA GLY A 156 -4.93 -21.62 -4.62
C GLY A 156 -6.34 -21.07 -4.66
N ALA A 157 -6.62 -20.16 -5.59
CA ALA A 157 -7.89 -20.05 -6.33
C ALA A 157 -7.76 -18.94 -7.37
N PHE A 158 -7.27 -19.28 -8.56
CA PHE A 158 -7.58 -18.47 -9.74
C PHE A 158 -9.08 -18.61 -9.96
N ASP A 159 -9.84 -17.53 -9.76
CA ASP A 159 -11.27 -17.49 -10.09
C ASP A 159 -11.43 -17.11 -11.57
N PRO A 160 -11.68 -18.08 -12.48
CA PRO A 160 -11.87 -17.77 -13.89
C PRO A 160 -13.13 -16.92 -14.15
N ALA A 161 -14.06 -16.80 -13.20
CA ALA A 161 -15.26 -15.98 -13.36
C ALA A 161 -14.96 -14.46 -13.34
N ALA A 162 -13.82 -14.04 -12.76
CA ALA A 162 -13.41 -12.64 -12.75
C ALA A 162 -12.87 -12.16 -14.12
N LEU A 163 -12.52 -13.07 -15.02
CA LEU A 163 -11.98 -12.73 -16.35
C LEU A 163 -13.05 -12.33 -17.38
N ASP A 164 -14.29 -12.79 -17.22
CA ASP A 164 -15.38 -12.55 -18.18
C ASP A 164 -15.90 -11.09 -18.16
N SER A 165 -15.44 -10.25 -17.24
CA SER A 165 -15.88 -8.84 -17.15
C SER A 165 -15.08 -7.87 -18.03
N TYR A 166 -14.01 -8.33 -18.70
CA TYR A 166 -13.11 -7.45 -19.46
C TYR A 166 -13.20 -7.59 -20.99
N SER A 167 -14.08 -8.45 -21.54
CA SER A 167 -14.16 -8.67 -22.99
C SER A 167 -15.20 -7.85 -23.75
N ASP A 168 -16.06 -7.06 -23.09
CA ASP A 168 -17.25 -6.49 -23.76
C ASP A 168 -17.23 -4.96 -24.04
N ASP A 169 -16.13 -4.23 -23.84
CA ASP A 169 -16.10 -2.76 -24.07
C ASP A 169 -15.08 -2.27 -25.13
N PHE A 170 -14.86 -3.05 -26.19
CA PHE A 170 -14.27 -2.52 -27.43
C PHE A 170 -15.22 -2.74 -28.61
N GLY A 171 -16.38 -2.09 -28.53
CA GLY A 171 -17.30 -1.89 -29.65
C GLY A 171 -17.31 -0.43 -30.08
N ASP A 172 -16.75 -0.15 -31.25
CA ASP A 172 -17.02 0.95 -32.17
C ASP A 172 -17.54 2.28 -31.58
N GLN A 173 -16.71 3.35 -31.64
CA GLN A 173 -17.12 4.60 -32.29
C GLN A 173 -15.96 5.59 -32.53
N TYR A 174 -15.68 5.77 -33.82
CA TYR A 174 -14.97 6.85 -34.54
C TYR A 174 -13.45 6.99 -34.40
#